data_AF-A0A813CJI6-F1
#
_entry.id   AF-A0A813CJI6-F1
#
_cell.length_a   1.000
_cell.length_b   1.000
_cell.length_c   1.000
_cell.angle_alpha   90.00
_cell.angle_beta   90.00
_cell.angle_gamma   90.00
#
_symmetry.space_group_name_H-M   'P 1'
#
loop_
_entity.id
_entity.type
_entity.pdbx_description
1 polymer ?
#
loop_
_entity_poly.entity_id
_entity_poly.type
_entity_poly.pdbx_seq_one_letter_code
_entity_poly.pdbx_strand_id
1 'polypeptide(L)'
;MEMTRRRATKLLSQLDPALLDEFIRMDVALPRLLASTSGGWVGVVESEGRIVERKVSVTEARTTDAVLRAGAEVVSKSAVLRQAAETARRGSLQLPAFSSNDEVPLALRWKSDTGSRSFFDRPQAYFTEDILLELSLASVSRTVIAGAPAVAVTIPQRQFVFVTRSTEEADKWAASLKASPSPTNTPAATASPWKDRLRRWPLNRLVCNDFELCLDVCKDPLSLSSELLRLAISAQGSPPDKLFAVTQLSCKLKTVDLTPLDPQDLWGFWVNVYHSLLVHSCGLYGRPRTLRSLLGFYNSCSYLVAGQIFSLAEIEHLVLRSQMQKASTRLMTLLVRVWRREPSELEERPSLRAPRNPGENFRCRPDWRLNLVLCAGNKASSSKVPVFEHMSADDFDKLVSKSMSHCLRAAGRLDKKPVQLPYVLYRFRADAPGPATESPDRRWSSALSPLLEDTSIEGRLAYKSGYDWTMRERLDLL
;
A
#
# COMPACT_ATOMS: atom_id res chain seq x y z
N MET A 1 -19.35 30.68 -22.74
CA MET A 1 -18.05 29.98 -22.62
C MET A 1 -16.90 30.94 -22.28
N GLU A 2 -16.75 32.07 -22.97
CA GLU A 2 -15.70 33.09 -22.73
C GLU A 2 -15.62 33.58 -21.27
N MET A 3 -16.77 33.89 -20.67
CA MET A 3 -16.88 34.43 -19.31
C MET A 3 -16.50 33.40 -18.24
N THR A 4 -16.84 32.13 -18.47
CA THR A 4 -16.49 30.98 -17.64
C THR A 4 -14.99 30.69 -17.69
N ARG A 5 -14.39 30.83 -18.89
CA ARG A 5 -12.95 30.68 -19.11
C ARG A 5 -12.16 31.75 -18.34
N ARG A 6 -12.54 33.03 -18.44
CA ARG A 6 -11.91 34.13 -17.71
C ARG A 6 -11.99 33.99 -16.19
N ARG A 7 -13.09 33.46 -15.64
CA ARG A 7 -13.23 33.18 -14.20
C ARG A 7 -12.37 32.01 -13.73
N ALA A 8 -12.29 30.93 -14.50
CA ALA A 8 -11.38 29.82 -14.20
C ALA A 8 -9.93 30.29 -14.20
N THR A 9 -9.50 31.09 -15.18
CA THR A 9 -8.13 31.64 -15.23
C THR A 9 -7.80 32.54 -14.03
N LYS A 10 -8.77 33.28 -13.49
CA LYS A 10 -8.59 34.12 -12.30
C LYS A 10 -8.50 33.32 -10.99
N LEU A 11 -9.22 32.20 -10.87
CA LEU A 11 -9.11 31.28 -9.73
C LEU A 11 -7.82 30.44 -9.79
N LEU A 12 -7.43 30.00 -10.98
CA LEU A 12 -6.21 29.21 -11.19
C LEU A 12 -4.93 30.03 -10.96
N SER A 13 -4.96 31.34 -11.22
CA SER A 13 -3.83 32.25 -10.93
C SER A 13 -3.66 32.59 -9.44
N GLN A 14 -4.59 32.17 -8.59
CA GLN A 14 -4.48 32.29 -7.12
C GLN A 14 -3.95 31.01 -6.47
N LEU A 15 -3.89 29.89 -7.20
CA LEU A 15 -3.22 28.68 -6.75
C LEU A 15 -1.71 28.83 -6.93
N ASP A 16 -0.94 28.17 -6.07
CA ASP A 16 0.52 28.05 -6.23
C ASP A 16 0.83 27.56 -7.66
N PRO A 17 1.63 28.29 -8.46
CA PRO A 17 1.96 27.89 -9.84
C PRO A 17 2.55 26.49 -9.94
N ALA A 18 3.30 26.02 -8.93
CA ALA A 18 3.83 24.67 -8.88
C ALA A 18 2.70 23.63 -8.78
N LEU A 19 1.66 23.97 -8.02
CA LEU A 19 0.47 23.15 -7.83
C LEU A 19 -0.46 23.17 -9.04
N LEU A 20 -0.58 24.31 -9.72
CA LEU A 20 -1.30 24.43 -10.98
C LEU A 20 -0.64 23.58 -12.08
N ASP A 21 0.68 23.64 -12.18
CA ASP A 21 1.46 22.82 -13.12
C ASP A 21 1.34 21.33 -12.77
N GLU A 22 1.29 20.98 -11.49
CA GLU A 22 1.05 19.60 -11.03
C GLU A 22 -0.39 19.13 -11.31
N PHE A 23 -1.41 19.98 -11.09
CA PHE A 23 -2.80 19.71 -11.47
C PHE A 23 -2.99 19.54 -12.98
N ILE A 24 -2.23 20.28 -13.79
CA ILE A 24 -2.21 20.19 -15.24
C ILE A 24 -1.48 18.91 -15.70
N ARG A 25 -0.38 18.52 -15.03
CA ARG A 25 0.38 17.28 -15.32
C ARG A 25 -0.33 16.00 -14.91
N MET A 26 -1.23 16.06 -13.92
CA MET A 26 -1.98 14.90 -13.40
C MET A 26 -3.25 14.55 -14.21
N ASP A 27 -3.43 15.16 -15.38
CA ASP A 27 -4.57 14.96 -16.30
C ASP A 27 -5.94 15.23 -15.65
N VAL A 28 -6.01 16.30 -14.85
CA VAL A 28 -7.25 16.72 -14.19
C VAL A 28 -7.76 17.98 -14.85
N ALA A 29 -8.98 17.92 -15.38
CA ALA A 29 -9.69 19.06 -15.93
C ALA A 29 -10.17 20.03 -14.81
N LEU A 30 -9.24 20.59 -14.04
CA LEU A 30 -9.47 21.63 -13.02
C LEU A 30 -10.38 22.79 -13.52
N PRO A 31 -10.29 23.23 -14.80
CA PRO A 31 -11.21 24.23 -15.33
C PRO A 31 -12.68 23.79 -15.41
N ARG A 32 -12.99 22.48 -15.50
CA ARG A 32 -14.37 21.95 -15.51
C ARG A 32 -15.00 21.93 -14.12
N LEU A 33 -14.19 21.56 -13.14
CA LEU A 33 -14.47 21.54 -11.71
C LEU A 33 -14.96 22.90 -11.18
N LEU A 34 -14.40 23.99 -11.72
CA LEU A 34 -14.74 25.38 -11.35
C LEU A 34 -15.86 26.00 -12.22
N ALA A 35 -16.25 25.37 -13.32
CA ALA A 35 -17.16 25.94 -14.32
C ALA A 35 -18.65 25.58 -14.15
N SER A 36 -18.99 24.57 -13.34
CA SER A 36 -20.39 24.17 -13.12
C SER A 36 -21.08 25.08 -12.10
N THR A 37 -22.20 25.70 -12.51
CA THR A 37 -23.01 26.63 -11.69
C THR A 37 -24.36 26.05 -11.25
N SER A 38 -24.73 24.82 -11.64
CA SER A 38 -26.06 24.26 -11.37
C SER A 38 -26.10 22.81 -10.87
N GLY A 39 -24.95 22.19 -10.63
CA GLY A 39 -24.82 20.92 -9.94
C GLY A 39 -23.39 20.82 -9.41
N GLY A 40 -23.23 20.68 -8.10
CA GLY A 40 -21.91 20.71 -7.46
C GLY A 40 -21.05 19.53 -7.93
N TRP A 41 -20.14 19.78 -8.86
CA TRP A 41 -19.02 18.87 -9.10
C TRP A 41 -18.01 19.12 -8.00
N VAL A 42 -17.59 18.06 -7.32
CA VAL A 42 -16.53 18.16 -6.32
C VAL A 42 -15.28 17.52 -6.87
N GLY A 43 -14.18 18.23 -6.78
CA GLY A 43 -12.87 17.62 -6.88
C GLY A 43 -12.65 16.80 -5.64
N VAL A 44 -12.65 15.48 -5.80
CA VAL A 44 -12.22 14.58 -4.76
C VAL A 44 -10.70 14.50 -4.89
N VAL A 45 -9.99 15.10 -3.94
CA VAL A 45 -8.57 14.80 -3.77
C VAL A 45 -8.54 13.47 -3.01
N GLU A 46 -8.22 12.41 -3.74
CA GLU A 46 -8.05 11.10 -3.16
C GLU A 46 -6.75 11.06 -2.32
N SER A 47 -6.69 10.16 -1.33
CA SER A 47 -5.59 9.96 -0.36
C SER A 47 -4.17 9.85 -0.94
N GLU A 48 -4.05 9.69 -2.25
CA GLU A 48 -2.82 9.59 -3.03
C GLU A 48 -2.38 10.92 -3.68
N GLY A 49 -3.15 11.99 -3.52
CA GLY A 49 -2.93 13.29 -4.16
C GLY A 49 -3.49 13.39 -5.59
N ARG A 50 -4.10 12.32 -6.12
CA ARG A 50 -4.85 12.39 -7.39
C ARG A 50 -6.17 13.12 -7.17
N ILE A 51 -6.40 14.15 -7.99
CA ILE A 51 -7.73 14.74 -8.09
C ILE A 51 -8.52 13.95 -9.13
N VAL A 52 -9.67 13.45 -8.74
CA VAL A 52 -10.62 12.82 -9.67
C VAL A 52 -11.87 13.69 -9.71
N GLU A 53 -12.26 14.09 -10.92
CA GLU A 53 -13.56 14.73 -11.13
C GLU A 53 -14.64 13.68 -10.90
N ARG A 54 -15.33 13.75 -9.75
CA ARG A 54 -16.48 12.89 -9.48
C ARG A 54 -17.70 13.73 -9.19
N LYS A 55 -18.81 13.29 -9.76
CA LYS A 55 -20.12 13.70 -9.28
C LYS A 55 -20.36 12.94 -7.97
N VAL A 56 -20.20 13.62 -6.85
CA VAL A 56 -20.55 13.05 -5.54
C VAL A 56 -21.97 13.50 -5.23
N SER A 57 -22.94 12.59 -5.34
CA SER A 57 -24.27 12.82 -4.78
C SER A 57 -24.30 12.38 -3.33
N VAL A 58 -24.35 13.34 -2.42
CA VAL A 58 -24.69 13.08 -1.02
C VAL A 58 -26.21 12.89 -0.97
N THR A 59 -26.67 11.64 -0.95
CA THR A 59 -28.08 11.32 -0.74
C THR A 59 -28.30 10.97 0.73
N GLU A 60 -29.22 11.65 1.41
CA GLU A 60 -29.81 11.12 2.64
C GLU A 60 -30.39 9.74 2.29
N ALA A 61 -29.92 8.68 2.94
CA ALA A 61 -30.46 7.35 2.78
C ALA A 61 -31.88 7.32 3.38
N ARG A 62 -32.87 7.81 2.63
CA ARG A 62 -34.27 7.53 2.91
C ARG A 62 -34.54 6.15 2.32
N THR A 63 -34.70 5.21 3.25
CA THR A 63 -35.06 3.79 3.11
C THR A 63 -34.00 2.81 2.56
N THR A 64 -33.79 1.76 3.37
CA THR A 64 -32.93 0.58 3.22
C THR A 64 -33.14 -0.18 1.90
N ASP A 65 -34.29 0.02 1.26
CA ASP A 65 -34.75 -0.63 0.04
C ASP A 65 -33.98 -0.23 -1.23
N ALA A 66 -33.47 1.02 -1.29
CA ALA A 66 -32.74 1.51 -2.47
C ALA A 66 -31.32 0.91 -2.56
N VAL A 67 -30.65 0.72 -1.41
CA VAL A 67 -29.30 0.13 -1.33
C VAL A 67 -29.35 -1.38 -1.60
N LEU A 68 -30.38 -2.07 -1.09
CA LEU A 68 -30.61 -3.48 -1.39
C LEU A 68 -30.92 -3.73 -2.88
N ARG A 69 -31.70 -2.85 -3.52
CA ARG A 69 -31.96 -2.92 -4.97
C ARG A 69 -30.70 -2.69 -5.80
N ALA A 70 -29.88 -1.70 -5.47
CA ALA A 70 -28.61 -1.45 -6.16
C ALA A 70 -27.61 -2.62 -6.00
N GLY A 71 -27.57 -3.27 -4.84
CA GLY A 71 -26.78 -4.48 -4.60
C GLY A 71 -27.31 -5.70 -5.37
N ALA A 72 -28.63 -5.90 -5.39
CA ALA A 72 -29.27 -7.02 -6.08
C ALA A 72 -29.14 -6.93 -7.61
N GLU A 73 -29.19 -5.72 -8.18
CA GLU A 73 -29.08 -5.51 -9.64
C GLU A 73 -27.66 -5.84 -10.18
N VAL A 74 -26.62 -5.65 -9.35
CA VAL A 74 -25.22 -5.97 -9.68
C VAL A 74 -24.94 -7.48 -9.55
N VAL A 75 -25.56 -8.14 -8.57
CA VAL A 75 -25.49 -9.61 -8.41
C VAL A 75 -26.26 -10.31 -9.52
N SER A 76 -27.43 -9.79 -9.90
CA SER A 76 -28.26 -10.31 -11.00
C SER A 76 -27.53 -10.29 -12.35
N LYS A 77 -26.88 -9.17 -12.72
CA LYS A 77 -26.10 -9.09 -13.98
C LYS A 77 -24.93 -10.06 -14.02
N SER A 78 -24.31 -10.36 -12.87
CA SER A 78 -23.21 -11.32 -12.77
C SER A 78 -23.68 -12.78 -12.83
N ALA A 79 -24.87 -13.08 -12.29
CA ALA A 79 -25.48 -14.40 -12.36
C ALA A 79 -26.05 -14.70 -13.76
N VAL A 80 -26.71 -13.72 -14.40
CA VAL A 80 -27.24 -13.84 -15.77
C VAL A 80 -26.12 -14.03 -16.81
N LEU A 81 -24.96 -13.37 -16.64
CA LEU A 81 -23.80 -13.60 -17.51
C LEU A 81 -23.15 -14.98 -17.33
N ARG A 82 -23.19 -15.55 -16.11
CA ARG A 82 -22.73 -16.93 -15.87
C ARG A 82 -23.70 -17.95 -16.45
N GLN A 83 -25.00 -17.73 -16.26
CA GLN A 83 -26.04 -18.60 -16.78
C GLN A 83 -26.06 -18.56 -18.32
N ALA A 84 -25.93 -17.39 -18.94
CA ALA A 84 -25.81 -17.27 -20.40
C ALA A 84 -24.55 -17.94 -20.96
N ALA A 85 -23.42 -17.90 -20.23
CA ALA A 85 -22.20 -18.61 -20.60
C ALA A 85 -22.30 -20.14 -20.44
N GLU A 86 -23.14 -20.62 -19.52
CA GLU A 86 -23.45 -22.05 -19.35
C GLU A 86 -24.49 -22.55 -20.38
N THR A 87 -25.50 -21.74 -20.70
CA THR A 87 -26.50 -22.05 -21.73
C THR A 87 -25.88 -22.06 -23.13
N ALA A 88 -24.90 -21.20 -23.41
CA ALA A 88 -24.15 -21.24 -24.67
C ALA A 88 -23.26 -22.49 -24.83
N ARG A 89 -22.93 -23.19 -23.73
CA ARG A 89 -22.10 -24.42 -23.75
C ARG A 89 -22.88 -25.71 -23.86
N ARG A 90 -24.18 -25.71 -23.56
CA ARG A 90 -25.03 -26.91 -23.63
C ARG A 90 -26.15 -26.64 -24.62
N GLY A 91 -25.89 -26.97 -25.89
CA GLY A 91 -26.92 -26.98 -26.91
C GLY A 91 -28.12 -27.80 -26.44
N SER A 92 -29.31 -27.21 -26.61
CA SER A 92 -30.66 -27.74 -26.37
C SER A 92 -31.17 -27.86 -24.92
N LEU A 93 -32.16 -27.03 -24.57
CA LEU A 93 -33.48 -27.49 -24.10
C LEU A 93 -34.52 -26.35 -24.07
N GLN A 94 -35.81 -26.72 -24.17
CA GLN A 94 -37.01 -25.88 -24.31
C GLN A 94 -37.31 -25.01 -23.07
N LEU A 95 -37.89 -23.82 -23.30
CA LEU A 95 -38.41 -22.89 -22.28
C LEU A 95 -39.87 -23.23 -21.92
N PRO A 96 -40.30 -23.09 -20.65
CA PRO A 96 -41.73 -23.03 -20.32
C PRO A 96 -42.27 -21.61 -20.49
N ALA A 97 -43.52 -21.52 -20.94
CA ALA A 97 -44.27 -20.28 -21.09
C ALA A 97 -44.60 -19.68 -19.71
N PHE A 98 -44.44 -18.36 -19.57
CA PHE A 98 -45.02 -17.58 -18.48
C PHE A 98 -45.93 -16.49 -19.05
N SER A 99 -47.12 -16.40 -18.44
CA SER A 99 -48.22 -15.52 -18.82
C SER A 99 -47.97 -14.07 -18.42
N SER A 100 -48.51 -13.18 -19.25
CA SER A 100 -48.68 -11.75 -19.02
C SER A 100 -49.42 -11.46 -17.71
N ASN A 101 -48.83 -10.63 -16.85
CA ASN A 101 -49.48 -9.47 -16.23
C ASN A 101 -48.45 -8.74 -15.35
N ASP A 102 -48.34 -7.44 -15.64
CA ASP A 102 -48.10 -6.32 -14.71
C ASP A 102 -47.06 -5.30 -15.19
N GLU A 103 -47.66 -4.17 -15.57
CA GLU A 103 -47.25 -2.76 -15.60
C GLU A 103 -45.75 -2.39 -15.50
N VAL A 104 -45.31 -1.67 -16.54
CA VAL A 104 -44.07 -0.90 -16.59
C VAL A 104 -44.30 0.46 -15.92
N PRO A 105 -43.32 1.00 -15.17
CA PRO A 105 -42.99 2.40 -15.40
C PRO A 105 -41.48 2.67 -15.56
N LEU A 106 -41.21 3.33 -16.70
CA LEU A 106 -40.14 4.26 -17.08
C LEU A 106 -38.76 4.22 -16.38
N ALA A 107 -37.74 3.94 -17.20
CA ALA A 107 -36.33 4.22 -16.92
C ALA A 107 -35.89 5.54 -17.61
N LEU A 108 -35.20 6.41 -16.86
CA LEU A 108 -34.42 7.52 -17.43
C LEU A 108 -32.98 7.04 -17.66
N ARG A 109 -32.54 7.07 -18.91
CA ARG A 109 -31.21 6.66 -19.38
C ARG A 109 -30.49 7.90 -19.89
N TRP A 110 -29.27 8.16 -19.41
CA TRP A 110 -28.40 9.17 -20.02
C TRP A 110 -27.36 8.47 -20.91
N LYS A 111 -27.26 8.90 -22.17
CA LYS A 111 -26.21 8.53 -23.13
C LYS A 111 -25.18 9.65 -23.13
N SER A 112 -23.91 9.33 -22.87
CA SER A 112 -22.81 10.24 -23.22
C SER A 112 -22.46 10.04 -24.69
N ASP A 113 -22.66 11.08 -25.47
CA ASP A 113 -22.24 11.17 -26.87
C ASP A 113 -20.80 11.70 -26.89
N THR A 114 -19.84 10.86 -27.26
CA THR A 114 -18.48 11.31 -27.61
C THR A 114 -18.06 10.64 -28.90
N GLY A 115 -18.55 11.19 -30.01
CA GLY A 115 -17.98 10.96 -31.33
C GLY A 115 -16.81 11.90 -31.60
N SER A 116 -15.61 11.35 -31.76
CA SER A 116 -14.63 11.71 -32.79
C SER A 116 -13.40 10.81 -32.63
N ARG A 117 -12.99 10.14 -33.71
CA ARG A 117 -11.94 9.12 -33.76
C ARG A 117 -10.57 9.75 -34.01
N SER A 118 -9.56 9.33 -33.25
CA SER A 118 -8.15 9.30 -33.65
C SER A 118 -7.62 7.89 -33.33
N PHE A 119 -6.85 7.30 -34.24
CA PHE A 119 -6.51 5.87 -34.28
C PHE A 119 -5.35 5.48 -33.33
N PHE A 120 -4.86 6.40 -32.49
CA PHE A 120 -3.78 6.16 -31.51
C PHE A 120 -4.14 6.43 -30.04
N ASP A 121 -5.35 6.93 -29.74
CA ASP A 121 -5.82 7.07 -28.36
C ASP A 121 -6.74 5.92 -27.99
N ARG A 122 -6.30 5.02 -27.10
CA ARG A 122 -7.26 4.19 -26.37
C ARG A 122 -7.97 5.10 -25.37
N PRO A 123 -9.29 5.34 -25.48
CA PRO A 123 -10.00 6.09 -24.46
C PRO A 123 -9.96 5.28 -23.16
N GLN A 124 -9.34 5.83 -22.12
CA GLN A 124 -9.65 5.41 -20.77
C GLN A 124 -11.15 5.71 -20.57
N ALA A 125 -11.96 4.66 -20.53
CA ALA A 125 -13.36 4.82 -20.16
C ALA A 125 -13.41 5.37 -18.74
N TYR A 126 -13.78 6.65 -18.59
CA TYR A 126 -14.05 7.25 -17.29
C TYR A 126 -15.32 6.59 -16.75
N PHE A 127 -15.15 5.58 -15.90
CA PHE A 127 -16.26 5.00 -15.15
C PHE A 127 -16.70 6.02 -14.10
N THR A 128 -17.85 6.65 -14.31
CA THR A 128 -18.56 7.37 -13.25
C THR A 128 -19.21 6.34 -12.33
N GLU A 129 -18.44 5.82 -11.38
CA GLU A 129 -18.99 5.07 -10.26
C GLU A 129 -19.41 6.04 -9.15
N ASP A 130 -20.67 5.94 -8.74
CA ASP A 130 -21.18 6.65 -7.56
C ASP A 130 -20.53 6.06 -6.30
N ILE A 131 -19.89 6.93 -5.50
CA ILE A 131 -19.34 6.55 -4.20
C ILE A 131 -20.41 6.83 -3.15
N LEU A 132 -21.01 5.77 -2.62
CA LEU A 132 -21.88 5.86 -1.45
C LEU A 132 -21.03 5.94 -0.18
N LEU A 133 -21.12 7.06 0.53
CA LEU A 133 -20.45 7.28 1.80
C LEU A 133 -21.45 7.10 2.93
N GLU A 134 -21.15 6.18 3.85
CA GLU A 134 -21.91 6.04 5.08
C GLU A 134 -21.44 7.09 6.09
N LEU A 135 -22.11 8.24 6.11
CA LEU A 135 -21.73 9.39 6.94
C LEU A 135 -21.83 9.13 8.45
N SER A 136 -22.58 8.11 8.86
CA SER A 136 -22.74 7.71 10.27
C SER A 136 -21.40 7.35 10.95
N LEU A 137 -20.45 6.84 10.16
CA LEU A 137 -19.13 6.44 10.60
C LEU A 137 -18.06 7.47 10.22
N ALA A 138 -18.46 8.57 9.59
CA ALA A 138 -17.52 9.56 9.07
C ALA A 138 -17.21 10.63 10.12
N SER A 139 -15.93 10.90 10.33
CA SER A 139 -15.50 12.14 10.98
C SER A 139 -15.30 13.23 9.93
N VAL A 140 -15.83 14.42 10.20
CA VAL A 140 -15.75 15.57 9.29
C VAL A 140 -14.90 16.65 9.93
N SER A 141 -13.83 17.04 9.26
CA SER A 141 -12.91 18.08 9.71
C SER A 141 -12.65 19.10 8.61
N ARG A 142 -12.31 20.32 9.01
CA ARG A 142 -11.80 21.33 8.07
C ARG A 142 -10.32 21.06 7.83
N THR A 143 -9.88 21.28 6.62
CA THR A 143 -8.47 21.19 6.24
C THR A 143 -8.15 22.24 5.18
N VAL A 144 -6.88 22.34 4.82
CA VAL A 144 -6.39 23.22 3.76
C VAL A 144 -5.55 22.38 2.83
N ILE A 145 -5.89 22.37 1.55
CA ILE A 145 -5.13 21.66 0.51
C ILE A 145 -4.44 22.71 -0.34
N ALA A 146 -3.13 22.80 -0.16
CA ALA A 146 -2.28 23.72 -0.90
C ALA A 146 -2.80 25.17 -0.92
N GLY A 147 -3.14 25.67 0.28
CA GLY A 147 -3.66 27.03 0.48
C GLY A 147 -5.16 27.18 0.22
N ALA A 148 -5.83 26.22 -0.43
CA ALA A 148 -7.27 26.26 -0.65
C ALA A 148 -8.03 25.62 0.53
N PRO A 149 -9.14 26.24 0.98
CA PRO A 149 -10.00 25.67 2.02
C PRO A 149 -10.61 24.35 1.53
N ALA A 150 -10.73 23.38 2.43
CA ALA A 150 -11.25 22.06 2.11
C ALA A 150 -11.95 21.41 3.32
N VAL A 151 -12.75 20.39 3.02
CA VAL A 151 -13.42 19.54 4.01
C VAL A 151 -12.91 18.12 3.86
N ALA A 152 -12.37 17.54 4.93
CA ALA A 152 -11.98 16.14 4.98
C ALA A 152 -13.08 15.31 5.64
N VAL A 153 -13.54 14.27 4.95
CA VAL A 153 -14.50 13.29 5.42
C VAL A 153 -13.77 11.96 5.57
N THR A 154 -13.51 11.56 6.80
CA THR A 154 -12.74 10.34 7.12
C THR A 154 -13.68 9.26 7.62
N ILE A 155 -13.82 8.19 6.86
CA ILE A 155 -14.47 6.94 7.27
C ILE A 155 -13.41 5.93 7.71
N PRO A 156 -13.75 4.84 8.42
CA PRO A 156 -12.76 3.86 8.90
C PRO A 156 -11.88 3.26 7.80
N GLN A 157 -12.34 3.28 6.55
CA GLN A 157 -11.62 2.72 5.41
C GLN A 157 -10.86 3.76 4.58
N ARG A 158 -11.22 5.05 4.65
CA ARG A 158 -10.66 6.08 3.76
C ARG A 158 -10.94 7.52 4.20
N GLN A 159 -10.06 8.44 3.83
CA GLN A 159 -10.35 9.88 3.83
C GLN A 159 -10.65 10.38 2.42
N PHE A 160 -11.71 11.19 2.33
CA PHE A 160 -12.08 11.94 1.13
C PHE A 160 -11.90 13.42 1.42
N VAL A 161 -11.24 14.16 0.53
CA VAL A 161 -11.04 15.60 0.70
C VAL A 161 -11.74 16.35 -0.42
N PHE A 162 -12.57 17.32 -0.01
CA PHE A 162 -13.42 18.15 -0.85
C PHE A 162 -12.89 19.58 -0.81
N VAL A 163 -12.21 20.03 -1.87
CA VAL A 163 -11.69 21.41 -1.96
C VAL A 163 -12.83 22.37 -2.30
N THR A 164 -12.94 23.47 -1.57
CA THR A 164 -13.99 24.50 -1.74
C THR A 164 -13.41 25.81 -2.25
N ARG A 165 -14.28 26.72 -2.69
CA ARG A 165 -13.86 28.02 -3.22
C ARG A 165 -13.53 29.03 -2.13
N SER A 166 -14.12 28.86 -0.95
CA SER A 166 -13.91 29.73 0.20
C SER A 166 -14.04 28.97 1.51
N THR A 167 -13.55 29.58 2.59
CA THR A 167 -13.67 29.05 3.94
C THR A 167 -15.13 28.95 4.35
N GLU A 168 -15.98 29.94 4.02
CA GLU A 168 -17.41 29.90 4.32
C GLU A 168 -18.13 28.74 3.65
N GLU A 169 -17.72 28.37 2.42
CA GLU A 169 -18.25 27.21 1.72
C GLU A 169 -17.82 25.90 2.40
N ALA A 170 -16.55 25.77 2.79
CA ALA A 170 -16.06 24.63 3.57
C ALA A 170 -16.81 24.51 4.92
N ASP A 171 -17.06 25.64 5.57
CA ASP A 171 -17.75 25.72 6.84
C ASP A 171 -19.18 25.23 6.72
N LYS A 172 -19.88 25.71 5.69
CA LYS A 172 -21.24 25.29 5.36
C LYS A 172 -21.29 23.79 5.05
N TRP A 173 -20.36 23.29 4.25
CA TRP A 173 -20.27 21.86 3.93
C TRP A 173 -20.00 21.00 5.16
N ALA A 174 -19.01 21.37 5.97
CA ALA A 174 -18.69 20.65 7.19
C ALA A 174 -19.86 20.64 8.18
N ALA A 175 -20.60 21.76 8.29
CA ALA A 175 -21.80 21.83 9.11
C ALA A 175 -22.92 20.95 8.56
N SER A 176 -23.19 20.99 7.24
CA SER A 176 -24.21 20.15 6.60
C SER A 176 -23.92 18.65 6.73
N LEU A 177 -22.66 18.24 6.59
CA LEU A 177 -22.26 16.84 6.75
C LEU A 177 -22.35 16.37 8.21
N LYS A 178 -22.04 17.24 9.18
CA LYS A 178 -22.17 16.94 10.62
C LYS A 178 -23.63 16.92 11.10
N ALA A 179 -24.50 17.72 10.47
CA ALA A 179 -25.91 17.81 10.83
C ALA A 179 -26.74 16.63 10.30
N SER A 180 -26.19 15.80 9.40
CA SER A 180 -26.90 14.65 8.86
C SER A 180 -27.12 13.63 9.99
N PRO A 181 -28.39 13.28 10.30
CA PRO A 181 -28.71 12.44 11.45
C PRO A 181 -28.06 11.06 11.30
N SER A 182 -27.39 10.60 12.36
CA SER A 182 -26.85 9.23 12.41
C SER A 182 -28.02 8.24 12.25
N PRO A 183 -28.08 7.42 11.18
CA PRO A 183 -29.10 6.39 11.05
C PRO A 183 -29.02 5.47 12.27
N THR A 184 -30.07 5.47 13.08
CA THR A 184 -30.08 4.82 14.40
C THR A 184 -30.19 3.30 14.34
N ASN A 185 -30.25 2.66 13.17
CA ASN A 185 -30.46 1.21 13.05
C ASN A 185 -29.87 0.61 11.75
N THR A 186 -28.62 0.90 11.41
CA THR A 186 -27.94 0.15 10.33
C THR A 186 -27.24 -1.07 10.95
N PRO A 187 -27.54 -2.31 10.51
CA PRO A 187 -26.82 -3.49 10.98
C PRO A 187 -25.34 -3.33 10.65
N ALA A 188 -24.48 -3.64 11.62
CA ALA A 188 -23.02 -3.54 11.50
C ALA A 188 -22.57 -4.22 10.20
N ALA A 189 -22.23 -3.41 9.19
CA ALA A 189 -21.77 -3.91 7.91
C ALA A 189 -20.52 -4.74 8.17
N THR A 190 -20.62 -6.04 7.99
CA THR A 190 -19.46 -6.94 8.04
C THR A 190 -18.47 -6.42 7.01
N ALA A 191 -17.34 -5.90 7.49
CA ALA A 191 -16.33 -5.25 6.68
C ALA A 191 -15.87 -6.24 5.59
N SER A 192 -16.45 -6.10 4.40
CA SER A 192 -16.07 -6.91 3.25
C SER A 192 -14.58 -6.67 2.98
N PRO A 193 -13.79 -7.73 2.71
CA PRO A 193 -12.37 -7.57 2.43
C PRO A 193 -12.20 -6.57 1.29
N TRP A 194 -11.53 -5.47 1.61
CA TRP A 194 -11.36 -4.34 0.73
C TRP A 194 -10.81 -4.81 -0.63
N LYS A 195 -11.52 -4.43 -1.71
CA LYS A 195 -11.03 -4.54 -3.08
C LYS A 195 -10.83 -3.12 -3.57
N ASP A 196 -9.66 -2.85 -4.16
CA ASP A 196 -9.38 -1.60 -4.86
C ASP A 196 -10.31 -1.49 -6.09
N ARG A 197 -11.56 -1.06 -5.86
CA ARG A 197 -12.60 -0.96 -6.91
C ARG A 197 -12.17 -0.05 -8.05
N LEU A 198 -11.33 0.92 -7.72
CA LEU A 198 -10.80 1.91 -8.64
C LEU A 198 -9.68 1.36 -9.54
N ARG A 199 -9.21 0.12 -9.30
CA ARG A 199 -8.10 -0.51 -10.05
C ARG A 199 -6.90 0.43 -10.17
N ARG A 200 -6.66 1.25 -9.15
CA ARG A 200 -5.64 2.33 -9.12
C ARG A 200 -4.26 1.77 -9.24
N TRP A 201 -4.08 0.62 -8.62
CA TRP A 201 -2.85 -0.14 -8.64
C TRP A 201 -3.04 -1.35 -9.56
N PRO A 202 -1.95 -1.90 -10.12
CA PRO A 202 -2.03 -3.18 -10.80
C PRO A 202 -2.87 -4.13 -9.95
N LEU A 203 -3.85 -4.81 -10.56
CA LEU A 203 -5.02 -5.48 -9.92
C LEU A 203 -4.72 -6.40 -8.72
N ASN A 204 -3.46 -6.65 -8.41
CA ASN A 204 -2.97 -7.52 -7.37
C ASN A 204 -2.25 -6.80 -6.22
N ARG A 205 -2.28 -5.45 -6.12
CA ARG A 205 -1.63 -4.71 -5.01
C ARG A 205 -2.64 -4.35 -3.91
N LEU A 206 -2.18 -4.50 -2.67
CA LEU A 206 -2.88 -4.09 -1.45
C LEU A 206 -2.04 -3.00 -0.77
N VAL A 207 -2.39 -1.75 -0.98
CA VAL A 207 -1.63 -0.60 -0.46
C VAL A 207 -2.17 -0.22 0.91
N CYS A 208 -1.46 -0.61 1.96
CA CYS A 208 -1.95 -0.56 3.34
C CYS A 208 -2.07 0.88 3.89
N ASN A 209 -1.30 1.82 3.34
CA ASN A 209 -1.29 3.22 3.77
C ASN A 209 -2.00 4.14 2.76
N ASP A 210 -2.79 3.59 1.85
CA ASP A 210 -3.64 4.37 0.94
C ASP A 210 -4.96 4.75 1.61
N PHE A 211 -4.84 5.48 2.72
CA PHE A 211 -5.94 5.80 3.61
C PHE A 211 -6.19 7.32 3.69
N GLU A 212 -5.17 8.07 4.09
CA GLU A 212 -5.24 9.52 4.33
C GLU A 212 -4.33 10.28 3.38
N LEU A 213 -4.78 11.45 2.93
CA LEU A 213 -3.93 12.34 2.14
C LEU A 213 -2.83 12.92 3.04
N CYS A 214 -1.57 12.70 2.68
CA CYS A 214 -0.46 13.31 3.40
C CYS A 214 0.14 14.42 2.55
N LEU A 215 0.12 15.63 3.09
CA LEU A 215 0.73 16.80 2.47
C LEU A 215 1.94 17.30 3.27
N ASP A 216 2.15 16.84 4.49
CA ASP A 216 3.30 17.32 5.26
C ASP A 216 4.53 16.53 4.89
N VAL A 217 5.59 17.22 4.46
CA VAL A 217 6.87 16.58 4.16
C VAL A 217 7.47 16.08 5.47
N CYS A 218 7.72 14.78 5.54
CA CYS A 218 8.40 14.19 6.68
C CYS A 218 9.91 14.40 6.53
N LYS A 219 10.49 15.23 7.41
CA LYS A 219 11.91 15.59 7.38
C LYS A 219 12.83 14.57 8.07
N ASP A 220 12.28 13.69 8.90
CA ASP A 220 13.03 12.65 9.60
C ASP A 220 12.43 11.27 9.31
N PRO A 221 12.77 10.67 8.16
CA PRO A 221 12.22 9.38 7.76
C PRO A 221 12.61 8.24 8.70
N LEU A 222 13.84 8.25 9.23
CA LEU A 222 14.32 7.17 10.09
C LEU A 222 13.54 7.14 11.40
N SER A 223 13.38 8.27 12.08
CA SER A 223 12.56 8.34 13.29
C SER A 223 11.12 7.94 13.02
N LEU A 224 10.51 8.41 11.93
CA LEU A 224 9.16 8.00 11.52
C LEU A 224 9.06 6.48 11.34
N SER A 225 10.01 5.86 10.64
CA SER A 225 10.01 4.41 10.41
C SER A 225 10.18 3.61 11.70
N SER A 226 10.97 4.11 12.64
CA SER A 226 11.22 3.48 13.94
C SER A 226 9.96 3.50 14.82
N GLU A 227 9.27 4.63 14.86
CA GLU A 227 8.00 4.82 15.57
C GLU A 227 6.92 3.91 14.95
N LEU A 228 6.87 3.87 13.61
CA LEU A 228 5.92 3.03 12.89
C LEU A 228 6.12 1.55 13.21
N LEU A 229 7.36 1.06 13.26
CA LEU A 229 7.64 -0.34 13.59
C LEU A 229 7.22 -0.68 15.02
N ARG A 230 7.54 0.19 15.99
CA ARG A 230 7.10 0.01 17.40
C ARG A 230 5.59 -0.03 17.52
N LEU A 231 4.91 0.90 16.85
CA LEU A 231 3.45 0.95 16.85
C LEU A 231 2.86 -0.31 16.22
N ALA A 232 3.36 -0.73 15.06
CA ALA A 232 2.93 -1.95 14.37
C ALA A 232 3.08 -3.20 15.25
N ILE A 233 4.23 -3.35 15.92
CA ILE A 233 4.47 -4.49 16.81
C ILE A 233 3.54 -4.44 18.03
N SER A 234 3.33 -3.27 18.63
CA SER A 234 2.40 -3.09 19.76
C SER A 234 0.93 -3.34 19.40
N ALA A 235 0.57 -3.17 18.12
CA ALA A 235 -0.78 -3.38 17.61
C ALA A 235 -1.11 -4.86 17.32
N GLN A 236 -0.13 -5.77 17.38
CA GLN A 236 -0.37 -7.18 17.11
C GLN A 236 -1.34 -7.81 18.10
N GLY A 237 -2.46 -8.33 17.59
CA GLY A 237 -3.53 -8.89 18.43
C GLY A 237 -4.24 -7.87 19.31
N SER A 238 -4.03 -6.57 19.06
CA SER A 238 -4.79 -5.49 19.70
C SER A 238 -6.11 -5.25 18.94
N PRO A 239 -7.05 -4.47 19.53
CA PRO A 239 -8.28 -4.05 18.87
C PRO A 239 -8.01 -3.25 17.57
N PRO A 240 -9.02 -3.16 16.66
CA PRO A 240 -8.90 -2.47 15.38
C PRO A 240 -8.36 -1.04 15.46
N ASP A 241 -8.65 -0.31 16.54
CA ASP A 241 -8.23 1.08 16.72
C ASP A 241 -6.71 1.25 16.72
N LYS A 242 -5.96 0.26 17.23
CA LYS A 242 -4.48 0.32 17.18
C LYS A 242 -3.94 0.09 15.76
N LEU A 243 -4.56 -0.81 14.99
CA LEU A 243 -4.20 -1.01 13.58
C LEU A 243 -4.55 0.22 12.74
N PHE A 244 -5.64 0.91 13.10
CA PHE A 244 -5.98 2.19 12.50
C PHE A 244 -4.90 3.25 12.76
N ALA A 245 -4.38 3.34 14.00
CA ALA A 245 -3.26 4.23 14.29
C ALA A 245 -1.99 3.90 13.47
N VAL A 246 -1.70 2.61 13.26
CA VAL A 246 -0.61 2.17 12.35
C VAL A 246 -0.88 2.65 10.92
N THR A 247 -2.12 2.50 10.45
CA THR A 247 -2.55 2.97 9.12
C THR A 247 -2.33 4.47 8.96
N GLN A 248 -2.77 5.27 9.93
CA GLN A 248 -2.59 6.73 9.91
C GLN A 248 -1.11 7.11 9.91
N LEU A 249 -0.31 6.56 10.82
CA LEU A 249 1.12 6.88 10.89
C LEU A 249 1.86 6.48 9.60
N SER A 250 1.51 5.33 9.03
CA SER A 250 2.10 4.85 7.77
C SER A 250 1.77 5.75 6.56
N CYS A 251 0.72 6.58 6.61
CA CYS A 251 0.42 7.54 5.55
C CYS A 251 1.50 8.62 5.41
N LYS A 252 2.24 8.94 6.49
CA LYS A 252 3.36 9.88 6.45
C LYS A 252 4.54 9.39 5.61
N LEU A 253 4.64 8.08 5.36
CA LEU A 253 5.66 7.53 4.45
C LEU A 253 5.52 8.06 3.01
N LYS A 254 4.33 8.52 2.61
CA LYS A 254 4.08 9.03 1.27
C LYS A 254 4.95 10.23 0.90
N THR A 255 5.34 11.03 1.89
CA THR A 255 5.98 12.35 1.71
C THR A 255 7.34 12.44 2.40
N VAL A 256 8.00 11.30 2.64
CA VAL A 256 9.37 11.28 3.18
C VAL A 256 10.39 11.75 2.14
N ASP A 257 11.39 12.51 2.59
CA ASP A 257 12.61 12.78 1.80
C ASP A 257 13.69 11.77 2.18
N LEU A 258 14.14 10.94 1.24
CA LEU A 258 15.22 9.97 1.48
C LEU A 258 16.60 10.54 1.15
N THR A 259 16.65 11.69 0.46
CA THR A 259 17.91 12.36 0.07
C THR A 259 18.86 12.70 1.22
N PRO A 260 18.40 13.13 2.41
CA PRO A 260 19.31 13.45 3.50
C PRO A 260 19.82 12.23 4.27
N LEU A 261 19.31 11.02 4.00
CA LEU A 261 19.73 9.83 4.73
C LEU A 261 21.09 9.34 4.25
N ASP A 262 22.00 9.11 5.19
CA ASP A 262 23.23 8.40 4.87
C ASP A 262 22.96 6.91 4.59
N PRO A 263 23.92 6.15 4.02
CA PRO A 263 23.69 4.76 3.66
C PRO A 263 23.28 3.84 4.82
N GLN A 264 23.72 4.12 6.05
CA GLN A 264 23.37 3.34 7.25
C GLN A 264 21.92 3.64 7.64
N ASP A 265 21.55 4.91 7.72
CA ASP A 265 20.21 5.35 8.07
C ASP A 265 19.17 4.95 7.03
N LEU A 266 19.53 5.02 5.74
CA LEU A 266 18.69 4.54 4.64
C LEU A 266 18.42 3.04 4.77
N TRP A 267 19.45 2.26 5.12
CA TRP A 267 19.28 0.82 5.35
C TRP A 267 18.38 0.55 6.55
N GLY A 268 18.61 1.25 7.67
CA GLY A 268 17.77 1.15 8.87
C GLY A 268 16.31 1.51 8.61
N PHE A 269 16.08 2.59 7.85
CA PHE A 269 14.76 3.03 7.41
C PHE A 269 14.02 1.92 6.65
N TRP A 270 14.65 1.33 5.62
CA TRP A 270 13.99 0.31 4.81
C TRP A 270 13.76 -1.01 5.55
N VAL A 271 14.64 -1.38 6.48
CA VAL A 271 14.41 -2.54 7.36
C VAL A 271 13.20 -2.28 8.27
N ASN A 272 13.13 -1.11 8.91
CA ASN A 272 11.98 -0.72 9.73
C ASN A 272 10.67 -0.73 8.93
N VAL A 273 10.67 -0.14 7.72
CA VAL A 273 9.49 -0.09 6.83
C VAL A 273 9.07 -1.49 6.39
N TYR A 274 10.01 -2.37 6.06
CA TYR A 274 9.72 -3.76 5.69
C TYR A 274 9.01 -4.50 6.82
N HIS A 275 9.56 -4.46 8.04
CA HIS A 275 8.96 -5.16 9.18
C HIS A 275 7.62 -4.53 9.59
N SER A 276 7.50 -3.20 9.49
CA SER A 276 6.24 -2.50 9.73
C SER A 276 5.16 -2.97 8.76
N LEU A 277 5.47 -3.02 7.46
CA LEU A 277 4.56 -3.50 6.43
C LEU A 277 4.14 -4.95 6.69
N LEU A 278 5.10 -5.81 7.01
CA LEU A 278 4.85 -7.22 7.29
C LEU A 278 3.85 -7.41 8.44
N VAL A 279 4.07 -6.72 9.56
CA VAL A 279 3.21 -6.80 10.74
C VAL A 279 1.86 -6.16 10.47
N HIS A 280 1.85 -4.96 9.90
CA HIS A 280 0.63 -4.22 9.59
C HIS A 280 -0.28 -5.01 8.64
N SER A 281 0.27 -5.54 7.55
CA SER A 281 -0.50 -6.34 6.59
C SER A 281 -1.01 -7.66 7.18
N CYS A 282 -0.28 -8.29 8.11
CA CYS A 282 -0.79 -9.46 8.85
C CYS A 282 -1.98 -9.08 9.74
N GLY A 283 -1.97 -7.88 10.32
CA GLY A 283 -3.08 -7.33 11.10
C GLY A 283 -4.32 -7.06 10.24
N LEU A 284 -4.14 -6.46 9.06
CA LEU A 284 -5.25 -6.09 8.16
C LEU A 284 -5.85 -7.29 7.41
N TYR A 285 -5.01 -8.20 6.90
CA TYR A 285 -5.43 -9.24 5.95
C TYR A 285 -5.30 -10.66 6.49
N GLY A 286 -4.83 -10.81 7.73
CA GLY A 286 -4.52 -12.10 8.32
C GLY A 286 -3.22 -12.69 7.79
N ARG A 287 -2.86 -13.87 8.32
CA ARG A 287 -1.61 -14.56 8.00
C ARG A 287 -1.83 -15.56 6.86
N PRO A 288 -0.97 -15.58 5.83
CA PRO A 288 -1.02 -16.64 4.82
C PRO A 288 -0.71 -18.01 5.45
N ARG A 289 -1.48 -19.03 5.07
CA ARG A 289 -1.35 -20.41 5.60
C ARG A 289 -0.74 -21.39 4.59
N THR A 290 -0.64 -20.99 3.33
CA THR A 290 -0.08 -21.79 2.24
C THR A 290 1.05 -21.03 1.54
N LEU A 291 1.99 -21.74 0.92
CA LEU A 291 3.07 -21.13 0.15
C LEU A 291 2.53 -20.21 -0.96
N ARG A 292 1.47 -20.61 -1.66
CA ARG A 292 0.83 -19.77 -2.69
C ARG A 292 0.26 -18.48 -2.09
N SER A 293 -0.45 -18.56 -0.97
CA SER A 293 -0.96 -17.36 -0.29
C SER A 293 0.16 -16.47 0.24
N LEU A 294 1.28 -17.06 0.68
CA LEU A 294 2.43 -16.33 1.17
C LEU A 294 3.13 -15.56 0.04
N LEU A 295 3.35 -16.20 -1.11
CA LEU A 295 3.88 -15.54 -2.30
C LEU A 295 2.93 -14.43 -2.78
N GLY A 296 1.62 -14.68 -2.77
CA GLY A 296 0.62 -13.66 -3.05
C GLY A 296 0.77 -12.47 -2.11
N PHE A 297 0.78 -12.73 -0.80
CA PHE A 297 0.92 -11.73 0.26
C PHE A 297 2.17 -10.86 0.09
N TYR A 298 3.33 -11.46 -0.16
CA TYR A 298 4.59 -10.74 -0.36
C TYR A 298 4.62 -9.86 -1.60
N ASN A 299 3.96 -10.31 -2.67
CA ASN A 299 3.86 -9.54 -3.91
C ASN A 299 2.72 -8.51 -3.85
N SER A 300 1.70 -8.67 -3.00
CA SER A 300 0.54 -7.79 -2.98
C SER A 300 0.64 -6.69 -1.93
N CYS A 301 1.01 -7.05 -0.70
CA CYS A 301 1.03 -6.13 0.44
C CYS A 301 2.13 -5.09 0.26
N SER A 302 1.72 -3.82 0.22
CA SER A 302 2.56 -2.70 -0.18
C SER A 302 2.32 -1.46 0.67
N TYR A 303 3.32 -0.59 0.73
CA TYR A 303 3.18 0.81 1.13
C TYR A 303 3.51 1.75 -0.02
N LEU A 304 2.92 2.95 0.03
CA LEU A 304 3.41 4.14 -0.64
C LEU A 304 4.53 4.75 0.22
N VAL A 305 5.72 4.86 -0.33
CA VAL A 305 6.92 5.44 0.30
C VAL A 305 7.53 6.43 -0.69
N ALA A 306 7.69 7.70 -0.29
CA ALA A 306 8.20 8.77 -1.14
C ALA A 306 7.51 8.81 -2.52
N GLY A 307 6.17 8.79 -2.54
CA GLY A 307 5.36 8.78 -3.76
C GLY A 307 5.35 7.45 -4.55
N GLN A 308 6.14 6.46 -4.15
CA GLN A 308 6.32 5.20 -4.89
C GLN A 308 5.75 4.00 -4.13
N ILE A 309 5.19 3.03 -4.85
CA ILE A 309 4.66 1.82 -4.21
C ILE A 309 5.77 0.80 -4.04
N PHE A 310 5.89 0.20 -2.87
CA PHE A 310 6.76 -0.94 -2.64
C PHE A 310 6.03 -2.03 -1.87
N SER A 311 5.96 -3.21 -2.49
CA SER A 311 5.56 -4.46 -1.85
C SER A 311 6.69 -5.02 -0.99
N LEU A 312 6.38 -5.94 -0.07
CA LEU A 312 7.39 -6.65 0.72
C LEU A 312 8.50 -7.26 -0.16
N ALA A 313 8.11 -7.91 -1.26
CA ALA A 313 9.05 -8.49 -2.21
C ALA A 313 9.94 -7.44 -2.90
N GLU A 314 9.40 -6.26 -3.20
CA GLU A 314 10.16 -5.16 -3.82
C GLU A 314 11.11 -4.49 -2.81
N ILE A 315 10.68 -4.26 -1.57
CA ILE A 315 11.56 -3.73 -0.53
C ILE A 315 12.74 -4.69 -0.29
N GLU A 316 12.47 -6.00 -0.17
CA GLU A 316 13.53 -6.98 0.01
C GLU A 316 14.48 -7.02 -1.20
N HIS A 317 13.96 -7.19 -2.42
CA HIS A 317 14.79 -7.56 -3.56
C HIS A 317 15.26 -6.39 -4.43
N LEU A 318 14.56 -5.26 -4.44
CA LEU A 318 14.91 -4.09 -5.26
C LEU A 318 15.51 -2.94 -4.47
N VAL A 319 15.26 -2.89 -3.16
CA VAL A 319 15.77 -1.84 -2.29
C VAL A 319 16.93 -2.37 -1.45
N LEU A 320 16.63 -3.25 -0.49
CA LEU A 320 17.60 -3.74 0.49
C LEU A 320 18.68 -4.62 -0.16
N ARG A 321 18.30 -5.44 -1.15
CA ARG A 321 19.20 -6.38 -1.84
C ARG A 321 19.54 -5.97 -3.27
N SER A 322 19.32 -4.71 -3.62
CA SER A 322 19.46 -4.19 -5.00
C SER A 322 20.82 -4.54 -5.64
N GLN A 323 21.89 -4.52 -4.84
CA GLN A 323 23.27 -4.79 -5.24
C GLN A 323 23.82 -6.10 -4.65
N MET A 324 22.96 -6.97 -4.12
CA MET A 324 23.34 -8.26 -3.55
C MET A 324 23.08 -9.42 -4.53
N GLN A 325 23.60 -10.60 -4.23
CA GLN A 325 23.43 -11.74 -5.12
C GLN A 325 21.99 -12.26 -5.08
N LYS A 326 21.52 -12.74 -6.25
CA LYS A 326 20.20 -13.34 -6.38
C LYS A 326 20.14 -14.66 -5.62
N ALA A 327 18.94 -15.00 -5.15
CA ALA A 327 18.69 -16.29 -4.51
C ALA A 327 19.13 -17.45 -5.42
N SER A 328 19.86 -18.41 -4.86
CA SER A 328 20.37 -19.59 -5.57
C SER A 328 19.24 -20.53 -6.03
N THR A 329 18.06 -20.42 -5.41
CA THR A 329 16.88 -21.24 -5.68
C THR A 329 16.09 -20.73 -6.90
N ARG A 330 16.37 -21.28 -8.09
CA ARG A 330 15.72 -20.91 -9.37
C ARG A 330 14.19 -20.89 -9.31
N LEU A 331 13.56 -21.80 -8.56
CA LEU A 331 12.10 -21.88 -8.41
C LEU A 331 11.51 -20.65 -7.71
N MET A 332 12.15 -20.14 -6.65
CA MET A 332 11.67 -18.96 -5.94
C MET A 332 11.83 -17.69 -6.79
N THR A 333 12.88 -17.61 -7.60
CA THR A 333 13.10 -16.48 -8.52
C THR A 333 12.00 -16.36 -9.57
N LEU A 334 11.36 -17.47 -9.96
CA LEU A 334 10.23 -17.48 -10.90
C LEU A 334 8.90 -17.11 -10.23
N LEU A 335 8.77 -17.36 -8.92
CA LEU A 335 7.52 -17.20 -8.18
C LEU A 335 7.38 -15.82 -7.51
N VAL A 336 8.50 -15.19 -7.17
CA VAL A 336 8.50 -13.80 -6.69
C VAL A 336 8.44 -12.88 -7.90
N ARG A 337 7.29 -12.23 -8.10
CA ARG A 337 7.08 -11.27 -9.18
C ARG A 337 7.64 -9.93 -8.77
N VAL A 338 8.96 -9.82 -8.81
CA VAL A 338 9.65 -8.55 -8.57
C VAL A 338 9.47 -7.66 -9.80
N TRP A 339 8.69 -6.60 -9.67
CA TRP A 339 8.50 -5.62 -10.74
C TRP A 339 9.75 -4.75 -10.84
N ARG A 340 10.64 -5.05 -11.79
CA ARG A 340 11.81 -4.19 -12.01
C ARG A 340 11.33 -2.82 -12.46
N ARG A 341 11.86 -1.79 -11.82
CA ARG A 341 11.63 -0.40 -12.20
C ARG A 341 12.91 0.21 -12.72
N GLU A 342 12.78 0.95 -13.81
CA GLU A 342 13.87 1.80 -14.27
C GLU A 342 14.02 3.00 -13.33
N PRO A 343 15.24 3.56 -13.16
CA PRO A 343 15.45 4.73 -12.32
C PRO A 343 14.53 5.90 -12.69
N SER A 344 14.30 6.13 -13.98
CA SER A 344 13.37 7.17 -14.45
C SER A 344 11.93 6.94 -13.97
N GLU A 345 11.46 5.68 -13.88
CA GLU A 345 10.12 5.39 -13.34
C GLU A 345 10.00 5.69 -11.84
N LEU A 346 11.11 5.62 -11.11
CA LEU A 346 11.17 6.03 -9.69
C LEU A 346 11.19 7.56 -9.54
N GLU A 347 11.72 8.27 -10.55
CA GLU A 347 11.78 9.73 -10.61
C GLU A 347 10.48 10.37 -11.14
N GLU A 348 9.72 9.66 -11.97
CA GLU A 348 8.56 10.18 -12.73
C GLU A 348 7.22 10.24 -11.97
N ARG A 349 7.18 10.07 -10.65
CA ARG A 349 5.92 10.20 -9.90
C ARG A 349 5.94 11.33 -8.88
N PRO A 350 5.31 12.46 -9.18
CA PRO A 350 5.03 13.49 -8.20
C PRO A 350 3.71 13.17 -7.51
N SER A 351 3.77 12.90 -6.21
CA SER A 351 2.67 13.19 -5.30
C SER A 351 2.77 14.67 -4.93
N LEU A 352 1.64 15.35 -4.74
CA LEU A 352 1.48 16.80 -4.50
C LEU A 352 2.52 17.48 -3.58
N ARG A 353 3.21 16.73 -2.72
CA ARG A 353 4.33 17.21 -1.91
C ARG A 353 5.45 16.19 -1.64
N ALA A 354 5.44 15.01 -2.25
CA ALA A 354 6.55 14.09 -2.07
C ALA A 354 7.83 14.70 -2.67
N PRO A 355 8.91 14.83 -1.89
CA PRO A 355 10.17 15.34 -2.40
C PRO A 355 10.65 14.51 -3.58
N ARG A 356 11.33 15.13 -4.54
CA ARG A 356 12.01 14.39 -5.61
C ARG A 356 13.12 13.56 -4.98
N ASN A 357 13.01 12.25 -5.13
CA ASN A 357 14.03 11.31 -4.70
C ASN A 357 14.68 10.69 -5.95
N PRO A 358 15.98 10.93 -6.19
CA PRO A 358 16.74 10.19 -7.19
C PRO A 358 16.54 8.68 -7.04
N GLY A 359 16.49 7.94 -8.16
CA GLY A 359 16.28 6.48 -8.12
C GLY A 359 17.32 5.73 -7.28
N GLU A 360 18.52 6.29 -7.13
CA GLU A 360 19.60 5.78 -6.27
C GLU A 360 19.29 5.84 -4.78
N ASN A 361 18.50 6.82 -4.31
CA ASN A 361 18.13 6.96 -2.89
C ASN A 361 17.10 5.91 -2.44
N PHE A 362 16.61 5.08 -3.37
CA PHE A 362 15.81 3.91 -3.06
C PHE A 362 16.65 2.63 -2.94
N ARG A 363 17.96 2.67 -3.17
CA ARG A 363 18.82 1.47 -3.22
C ARG A 363 19.81 1.49 -2.07
N CYS A 364 19.76 0.48 -1.22
CA CYS A 364 20.71 0.33 -0.13
C CYS A 364 22.06 -0.22 -0.62
N ARG A 365 23.13 0.15 0.09
CA ARG A 365 24.45 -0.48 -0.06
C ARG A 365 24.34 -1.98 0.24
N PRO A 366 25.07 -2.86 -0.48
CA PRO A 366 25.06 -4.28 -0.19
C PRO A 366 25.64 -4.55 1.20
N ASP A 367 24.87 -5.27 2.02
CA ASP A 367 25.28 -5.71 3.36
C ASP A 367 24.81 -7.14 3.59
N TRP A 368 25.77 -8.07 3.71
CA TRP A 368 25.49 -9.49 3.90
C TRP A 368 24.77 -9.79 5.21
N ARG A 369 24.91 -8.92 6.22
CA ARG A 369 24.31 -9.06 7.56
C ARG A 369 22.78 -9.00 7.49
N LEU A 370 22.23 -8.37 6.46
CA LEU A 370 20.81 -8.37 6.13
C LEU A 370 20.21 -9.77 6.09
N ASN A 371 20.97 -10.79 5.66
CA ASN A 371 20.50 -12.17 5.59
C ASN A 371 20.08 -12.76 6.94
N LEU A 372 20.55 -12.17 8.05
CA LEU A 372 20.23 -12.59 9.40
C LEU A 372 19.41 -11.56 10.17
N VAL A 373 19.43 -10.28 9.75
CA VAL A 373 18.63 -9.20 10.35
C VAL A 373 17.21 -9.16 9.81
N LEU A 374 17.02 -9.34 8.49
CA LEU A 374 15.71 -9.26 7.87
C LEU A 374 14.86 -10.47 8.28
N CYS A 375 13.63 -10.22 8.70
CA CYS A 375 12.73 -11.26 9.19
C CYS A 375 11.53 -11.35 8.28
N ALA A 376 11.42 -12.47 7.56
CA ALA A 376 10.31 -12.75 6.65
C ALA A 376 9.02 -13.21 7.38
N GLY A 377 8.93 -13.01 8.70
CA GLY A 377 7.75 -13.34 9.51
C GLY A 377 7.46 -14.84 9.63
N ASN A 378 8.28 -15.71 9.05
CA ASN A 378 8.11 -17.15 9.11
C ASN A 378 8.99 -17.80 10.20
N LYS A 379 8.69 -19.05 10.53
CA LYS A 379 9.42 -19.80 11.58
C LYS A 379 10.89 -20.07 11.24
N ALA A 380 11.29 -19.92 9.98
CA ALA A 380 12.70 -20.00 9.58
C ALA A 380 13.50 -18.71 9.81
N SER A 381 12.85 -17.64 10.27
CA SER A 381 13.46 -16.34 10.62
C SER A 381 13.41 -16.11 12.14
N SER A 382 14.13 -15.10 12.64
CA SER A 382 14.05 -14.65 14.03
C SER A 382 12.62 -14.27 14.46
N SER A 383 12.23 -14.50 15.72
CA SER A 383 10.99 -13.94 16.27
C SER A 383 11.13 -12.48 16.71
N LYS A 384 12.37 -12.01 16.90
CA LYS A 384 12.66 -10.63 17.27
C LYS A 384 13.27 -9.86 16.10
N VAL A 385 12.89 -8.60 15.96
CA VAL A 385 13.44 -7.69 14.94
C VAL A 385 14.06 -6.47 15.61
N PRO A 386 15.19 -5.95 15.09
CA PRO A 386 15.74 -4.69 15.55
C PRO A 386 14.86 -3.51 15.12
N VAL A 387 15.00 -2.40 15.84
CA VAL A 387 14.47 -1.09 15.43
C VAL A 387 15.66 -0.18 15.25
N PHE A 388 15.82 0.37 14.05
CA PHE A 388 16.90 1.31 13.75
C PHE A 388 16.44 2.74 14.01
N GLU A 389 17.29 3.50 14.68
CA GLU A 389 17.17 4.92 14.98
C GLU A 389 18.48 5.60 14.62
N HIS A 390 18.51 6.94 14.67
CA HIS A 390 19.75 7.70 14.58
C HIS A 390 20.72 7.23 15.67
N MET A 391 21.79 6.55 15.27
CA MET A 391 22.77 5.97 16.21
C MET A 391 24.18 5.99 15.63
N SER A 392 25.17 5.88 16.52
CA SER A 392 26.57 5.76 16.12
C SER A 392 26.79 4.47 15.31
N ALA A 393 27.81 4.45 14.45
CA ALA A 393 28.18 3.25 13.69
C ALA A 393 28.47 2.05 14.61
N ASP A 394 29.10 2.29 15.77
CA ASP A 394 29.38 1.26 16.76
C ASP A 394 28.10 0.67 17.36
N ASP A 395 27.11 1.51 17.68
CA ASP A 395 25.83 1.04 18.24
C ASP A 395 24.98 0.34 17.17
N PHE A 396 25.05 0.80 15.93
CA PHE A 396 24.48 0.11 14.77
C PHE A 396 25.06 -1.29 14.63
N ASP A 397 26.40 -1.41 14.64
CA ASP A 397 27.09 -2.69 14.52
C ASP A 397 26.79 -3.63 15.70
N LYS A 398 26.69 -3.10 16.93
CA LYS A 398 26.26 -3.88 18.11
C LYS A 398 24.83 -4.38 17.94
N LEU A 399 23.90 -3.53 17.50
CA LEU A 399 22.50 -3.92 17.31
C LEU A 399 22.34 -4.96 16.20
N VAL A 400 23.04 -4.78 15.09
CA VAL A 400 23.10 -5.73 13.98
C VAL A 400 23.69 -7.07 14.46
N SER A 401 24.82 -7.04 15.15
CA SER A 401 25.46 -8.25 15.69
C SER A 401 24.54 -9.00 16.67
N LYS A 402 23.90 -8.26 17.58
CA LYS A 402 22.89 -8.80 18.51
C LYS A 402 21.73 -9.47 17.74
N SER A 403 21.26 -8.84 16.67
CA SER A 403 20.19 -9.36 15.81
C SER A 403 20.60 -10.64 15.11
N MET A 404 21.80 -10.66 14.54
CA MET A 404 22.37 -11.81 13.85
C MET A 404 22.53 -13.00 14.79
N SER A 405 23.12 -12.79 15.97
CA SER A 405 23.27 -13.81 17.01
C SER A 405 21.92 -14.38 17.45
N HIS A 406 20.90 -13.52 17.61
CA HIS A 406 19.56 -13.96 17.95
C HIS A 406 18.93 -14.81 16.82
N CYS A 407 19.09 -14.40 15.56
CA CYS A 407 18.62 -15.16 14.40
C CYS A 407 19.31 -16.53 14.29
N LEU A 408 20.64 -16.59 14.47
CA LEU A 408 21.39 -17.84 14.46
C LEU A 408 20.92 -18.81 15.54
N ARG A 409 20.67 -18.33 16.76
CA ARG A 409 20.14 -19.15 17.86
C ARG A 409 18.70 -19.61 17.61
N ALA A 410 17.84 -18.73 17.08
CA ALA A 410 16.43 -19.04 16.86
C ALA A 410 16.19 -19.94 15.63
N ALA A 411 16.93 -19.70 14.55
CA ALA A 411 16.72 -20.34 13.26
C ALA A 411 17.79 -21.39 12.90
N GLY A 412 18.92 -21.45 13.61
CA GLY A 412 19.95 -22.48 13.46
C GLY A 412 19.80 -23.66 14.43
N ARG A 413 20.87 -24.46 14.53
CA ARG A 413 21.19 -25.38 15.64
C ARG A 413 22.70 -25.32 15.87
N LEU A 414 23.11 -24.51 16.83
CA LEU A 414 24.52 -24.20 17.10
C LEU A 414 25.20 -25.24 18.00
N ASP A 415 24.39 -26.04 18.71
CA ASP A 415 24.77 -27.11 19.63
C ASP A 415 25.20 -28.42 18.92
N LYS A 416 24.93 -28.54 17.62
CA LYS A 416 25.22 -29.75 16.84
C LYS A 416 26.56 -29.66 16.11
N LYS A 417 27.20 -30.82 15.91
CA LYS A 417 28.29 -31.01 14.96
C LYS A 417 27.79 -31.92 13.83
N PRO A 418 27.64 -31.43 12.58
CA PRO A 418 27.95 -30.09 12.08
C PRO A 418 27.01 -29.00 12.62
N VAL A 419 27.52 -27.77 12.74
CA VAL A 419 26.71 -26.57 13.07
C VAL A 419 25.69 -26.37 11.96
N GLN A 420 24.40 -26.26 12.32
CA GLN A 420 23.34 -26.07 11.35
C GLN A 420 22.95 -24.59 11.26
N LEU A 421 23.28 -23.97 10.13
CA LEU A 421 22.91 -22.60 9.83
C LEU A 421 21.45 -22.48 9.37
N PRO A 422 20.82 -21.31 9.57
CA PRO A 422 19.52 -20.98 8.98
C PRO A 422 19.52 -21.18 7.45
N TYR A 423 18.42 -21.71 6.90
CA TYR A 423 18.30 -21.96 5.45
C TYR A 423 18.40 -20.68 4.60
N VAL A 424 18.10 -19.50 5.17
CA VAL A 424 18.26 -18.23 4.46
C VAL A 424 19.71 -17.99 4.01
N LEU A 425 20.70 -18.45 4.78
CA LEU A 425 22.11 -18.39 4.39
C LEU A 425 22.45 -19.33 3.23
N TYR A 426 21.75 -20.46 3.11
CA TYR A 426 21.86 -21.32 1.93
C TYR A 426 21.24 -20.65 0.68
N ARG A 427 20.04 -20.07 0.85
CA ARG A 427 19.33 -19.34 -0.21
C ARG A 427 20.17 -18.22 -0.79
N PHE A 428 20.93 -17.53 0.07
CA PHE A 428 21.78 -16.40 -0.29
C PHE A 428 23.26 -16.66 -0.08
N ARG A 429 23.71 -17.91 -0.28
CA ARG A 429 25.08 -18.33 -0.01
C ARG A 429 26.16 -17.52 -0.73
N ALA A 430 25.82 -16.94 -1.88
CA ALA A 430 26.75 -16.13 -2.64
C ALA A 430 27.10 -14.79 -1.97
N ASP A 431 26.27 -14.32 -1.01
CA ASP A 431 26.51 -13.10 -0.25
C ASP A 431 27.56 -13.23 0.87
N ALA A 432 28.05 -14.45 1.14
CA ALA A 432 29.04 -14.67 2.19
C ALA A 432 30.25 -13.73 1.99
N PRO A 433 30.68 -12.93 2.97
CA PRO A 433 31.81 -12.03 2.76
C PRO A 433 33.13 -12.83 2.67
N GLY A 434 34.10 -12.33 1.90
CA GLY A 434 35.40 -12.96 1.73
C GLY A 434 35.77 -13.22 0.26
N PRO A 435 36.96 -13.80 0.00
CA PRO A 435 37.49 -13.98 -1.35
C PRO A 435 36.67 -15.01 -2.15
N ALA A 436 36.41 -14.70 -3.43
CA ALA A 436 35.60 -15.57 -4.32
C ALA A 436 36.25 -16.94 -4.62
N THR A 437 37.54 -17.09 -4.34
CA THR A 437 38.28 -18.37 -4.45
C THR A 437 37.87 -19.37 -3.38
N GLU A 438 37.30 -18.91 -2.27
CA GLU A 438 36.81 -19.77 -1.20
C GLU A 438 35.37 -20.23 -1.43
N SER A 439 35.07 -21.46 -0.99
CA SER A 439 33.70 -21.94 -1.01
C SER A 439 32.80 -21.03 -0.15
N PRO A 440 31.53 -20.82 -0.53
CA PRO A 440 30.56 -20.07 0.28
C PRO A 440 30.50 -20.50 1.75
N ASP A 441 30.65 -21.80 2.01
CA ASP A 441 30.61 -22.35 3.37
C ASP A 441 31.81 -21.88 4.19
N ARG A 442 33.03 -21.87 3.62
CA ARG A 442 34.21 -21.34 4.32
C ARG A 442 34.08 -19.84 4.62
N ARG A 443 33.59 -19.07 3.64
CA ARG A 443 33.31 -17.64 3.81
C ARG A 443 32.31 -17.39 4.93
N TRP A 444 31.19 -18.12 4.96
CA TRP A 444 30.22 -18.01 6.06
C TRP A 444 30.81 -18.42 7.40
N SER A 445 31.59 -19.50 7.44
CA SER A 445 32.27 -19.94 8.67
C SER A 445 33.16 -18.84 9.24
N SER A 446 33.97 -18.21 8.39
CA SER A 446 34.85 -17.11 8.77
C SER A 446 34.05 -15.90 9.28
N ALA A 447 33.03 -15.48 8.52
CA ALA A 447 32.20 -14.31 8.83
C ALA A 447 31.41 -14.44 10.14
N LEU A 448 30.95 -15.65 10.46
CA LEU A 448 30.10 -15.91 11.62
C LEU A 448 30.90 -16.32 12.87
N SER A 449 32.20 -16.61 12.72
CA SER A 449 33.08 -17.01 13.84
C SER A 449 32.99 -16.05 15.04
N PRO A 450 33.03 -14.71 14.86
CA PRO A 450 32.95 -13.78 15.99
C PRO A 450 31.61 -13.82 16.74
N LEU A 451 30.53 -14.28 16.10
CA LEU A 451 29.18 -14.31 16.68
C LEU A 451 28.87 -15.62 17.42
N LEU A 452 29.75 -16.61 17.31
CA LEU A 452 29.55 -17.98 17.78
C LEU A 452 30.46 -18.33 18.96
N GLU A 453 30.87 -17.32 19.75
CA GLU A 453 31.63 -17.40 21.01
C GLU A 453 31.52 -18.78 21.67
N ASP A 454 32.67 -19.47 21.83
CA ASP A 454 32.87 -20.86 22.32
C ASP A 454 32.62 -22.03 21.37
N THR A 455 32.07 -21.82 20.18
CA THR A 455 31.85 -22.93 19.23
C THR A 455 32.97 -22.95 18.19
N SER A 456 33.99 -23.79 18.37
CA SER A 456 35.00 -24.00 17.33
C SER A 456 34.32 -24.50 16.04
N ILE A 457 34.15 -23.64 15.05
CA ILE A 457 33.61 -23.99 13.72
C ILE A 457 34.69 -24.66 12.86
N GLU A 458 35.56 -25.47 13.48
CA GLU A 458 36.52 -26.31 12.75
C GLU A 458 35.81 -27.48 12.04
N GLY A 459 34.50 -27.64 12.28
CA GLY A 459 33.65 -28.65 11.65
C GLY A 459 33.01 -28.21 10.32
N ARG A 460 32.49 -29.19 9.58
CA ARG A 460 31.65 -28.94 8.40
C ARG A 460 30.44 -28.08 8.81
N LEU A 461 30.12 -27.07 8.02
CA LEU A 461 28.82 -26.39 8.14
C LEU A 461 27.75 -27.23 7.45
N ALA A 462 26.56 -27.25 8.06
CA ALA A 462 25.35 -27.74 7.43
C ALA A 462 24.31 -26.63 7.42
N TYR A 463 23.31 -26.75 6.54
CA TYR A 463 22.15 -25.88 6.54
C TYR A 463 20.92 -26.69 6.94
N LYS A 464 19.94 -26.06 7.61
CA LYS A 464 18.65 -26.71 7.81
C LYS A 464 18.06 -27.13 6.46
N SER A 465 17.66 -28.39 6.32
CA SER A 465 17.14 -28.96 5.06
C SER A 465 15.75 -28.46 4.68
N GLY A 466 15.00 -27.90 5.64
CA GLY A 466 13.65 -27.37 5.44
C GLY A 466 13.56 -25.87 5.67
N TYR A 467 12.75 -25.20 4.85
CA TYR A 467 12.31 -23.83 5.10
C TYR A 467 10.86 -23.88 5.57
N ASP A 468 10.64 -23.55 6.85
CA ASP A 468 9.29 -23.47 7.40
C ASP A 468 8.65 -22.16 6.97
N TRP A 469 7.76 -22.25 5.98
CA TRP A 469 6.99 -21.14 5.43
C TRP A 469 5.84 -20.69 6.33
N THR A 470 5.60 -21.38 7.45
CA THR A 470 4.53 -21.04 8.38
C THR A 470 4.85 -19.69 9.02
N MET A 471 3.93 -18.75 8.86
CA MET A 471 4.01 -17.44 9.50
C MET A 471 3.95 -17.58 11.02
N ARG A 472 4.75 -16.78 11.71
CA ARG A 472 4.73 -16.63 13.16
C ARG A 472 3.45 -15.91 13.59
N GLU A 473 3.00 -16.24 14.80
CA GLU A 473 1.86 -15.55 15.40
C GLU A 473 2.22 -14.12 15.78
N ARG A 474 3.42 -13.89 16.32
CA ARG A 474 3.88 -12.57 16.74
C ARG A 474 5.34 -12.37 16.38
N LEU A 475 5.69 -11.12 16.12
CA LEU A 475 7.04 -10.61 16.12
C LEU A 475 7.25 -9.71 17.33
N ASP A 476 8.43 -9.73 17.91
CA ASP A 476 8.79 -8.91 19.06
C ASP A 476 9.95 -7.98 18.73
N LEU A 477 10.18 -6.98 19.58
CA LEU A 477 11.37 -6.12 19.52
C LEU A 477 12.58 -6.81 20.15
N LEU A 478 13.78 -6.50 19.63
CA LEU A 478 15.04 -7.12 20.05
C LEU A 478 15.70 -6.54 21.31
#